data_AF-A0A521UDC4-F1
#
_entry.id   AF-A0A521UDC4-F1
#
_cell.length_a   1.000
_cell.length_b   1.000
_cell.length_c   1.000
_cell.angle_alpha   90.00
_cell.angle_beta   90.00
_cell.angle_gamma   90.00
#
_symmetry.space_group_name_H-M   'P 1'
#
loop_
_entity.id
_entity.type
_entity.pdbx_description
1 polymer ?
#
loop_
_entity_poly.entity_id
_entity_poly.type
_entity_poly.pdbx_seq_one_letter_code
_entity_poly.pdbx_strand_id
1 'polypeptide(L)' 'ARCKGCEICVTVCPVDALQVSEQTNEWGYHYPALKAEGICTACKACALMCADLVIEVYK' A
#
# COMPACT_ATOMS: atom_id res chain seq x y z
N ALA A 1 -1.68 13.55 2.66
CA ALA A 1 -1.20 12.22 2.21
C ALA A 1 -0.32 12.40 0.97
N ARG A 2 0.82 11.71 0.90
CA ARG A 2 1.77 11.83 -0.24
C ARG A 2 1.60 10.78 -1.34
N CYS A 3 0.72 9.80 -1.13
CA CYS A 3 0.48 8.72 -2.11
C CYS A 3 -0.13 9.29 -3.41
N LYS A 4 0.46 8.92 -4.56
CA LYS A 4 0.02 9.35 -5.89
C LYS A 4 -0.78 8.29 -6.66
N GLY A 5 -1.25 7.24 -5.98
CA GLY A 5 -2.08 6.19 -6.59
C GLY A 5 -1.41 5.41 -7.73
N CYS A 6 -0.10 5.19 -7.68
CA CYS A 6 0.61 4.46 -8.75
C CYS A 6 0.41 2.93 -8.71
N GLU A 7 -0.21 2.40 -7.66
CA GLU A 7 -0.57 0.99 -7.48
C GLU A 7 0.59 -0.03 -7.42
N ILE A 8 1.84 0.39 -7.65
CA ILE A 8 3.01 -0.51 -7.65
C ILE A 8 3.11 -1.33 -6.36
N CYS A 9 2.86 -0.72 -5.20
CA CYS A 9 2.88 -1.39 -3.90
C CYS A 9 1.90 -2.57 -3.79
N VAL A 10 0.75 -2.50 -4.49
CA VAL A 10 -0.24 -3.57 -4.58
C VAL A 10 0.32 -4.72 -5.41
N THR A 11 0.86 -4.41 -6.60
CA THR A 11 1.43 -5.40 -7.53
C THR A 11 2.61 -6.18 -6.94
N VAL A 12 3.48 -5.52 -6.17
CA VAL A 12 4.69 -6.15 -5.62
C VAL A 12 4.47 -6.91 -4.31
N CYS A 13 3.26 -6.87 -3.74
CA CYS A 13 2.98 -7.54 -2.49
C CYS A 13 3.05 -9.06 -2.67
N PRO A 14 4.04 -9.77 -2.06
CA PRO A 14 4.28 -11.18 -2.35
C PRO A 14 3.19 -12.11 -1.82
N VAL A 15 2.34 -11.61 -0.93
CA VAL A 15 1.24 -12.33 -0.28
C VAL A 15 -0.12 -11.75 -0.63
N ASP A 16 -0.17 -10.84 -1.62
CA ASP A 16 -1.42 -10.23 -2.09
C ASP A 16 -2.27 -9.58 -0.97
N ALA A 17 -1.60 -9.00 0.04
CA ALA A 17 -2.25 -8.42 1.22
C ALA A 17 -2.87 -7.03 0.98
N LEU A 18 -2.55 -6.39 -0.15
CA LEU A 18 -2.96 -5.02 -0.45
C LEU A 18 -3.94 -4.99 -1.63
N GLN A 19 -4.88 -4.04 -1.60
CA GLN A 19 -5.77 -3.68 -2.71
C GLN A 19 -5.84 -2.17 -2.87
N VAL A 20 -6.36 -1.73 -4.01
CA VAL A 20 -6.70 -0.31 -4.22
C VAL A 20 -7.95 0.02 -3.39
N SER A 21 -7.85 1.03 -2.54
CA SER A 21 -8.95 1.54 -1.70
C SER A 21 -10.07 2.16 -2.55
N GLU A 22 -11.33 1.99 -2.14
CA GLU A 22 -12.45 2.78 -2.70
C GLU A 22 -12.41 4.26 -2.29
N GLN A 23 -11.77 4.56 -1.16
CA GLN A 23 -11.56 5.92 -0.68
C GLN A 23 -10.38 6.58 -1.37
N THR A 24 -10.48 7.90 -1.55
CA THR A 24 -9.42 8.75 -2.08
C THR A 24 -8.79 9.59 -0.99
N ASN A 25 -7.54 9.97 -1.19
CA ASN A 25 -6.88 10.96 -0.34
C ASN A 25 -7.27 12.40 -0.72
N GLU A 26 -6.75 13.39 0.01
CA GLU A 26 -6.97 14.83 -0.23
C GLU A 26 -6.61 15.33 -1.65
N TRP A 27 -5.86 14.55 -2.43
CA TRP A 27 -5.49 14.87 -3.82
C TRP A 27 -6.30 14.07 -4.85
N GLY A 28 -7.29 13.28 -4.40
CA GLY A 28 -8.15 12.48 -5.26
C GLY A 28 -7.58 11.13 -5.70
N TYR A 29 -6.43 10.69 -5.15
CA TYR A 29 -5.86 9.39 -5.50
C TYR A 29 -6.41 8.28 -4.61
N HIS A 30 -6.79 7.16 -5.21
CA HIS A 30 -6.99 5.91 -4.51
C HIS A 30 -5.66 5.40 -3.95
N TYR A 31 -5.65 5.05 -2.66
CA TYR A 31 -4.45 4.63 -1.93
C TYR A 31 -4.51 3.13 -1.61
N PRO A 32 -3.39 2.46 -1.28
CA PRO A 32 -3.43 1.05 -0.92
C PRO A 32 -4.12 0.84 0.44
N ALA A 33 -4.95 -0.19 0.54
CA ALA A 33 -5.55 -0.67 1.78
C ALA A 33 -5.29 -2.17 1.97
N LEU A 34 -5.32 -2.65 3.20
CA LEU A 34 -5.27 -4.10 3.47
C LEU A 34 -6.53 -4.78 2.95
N LYS A 35 -6.38 -5.93 2.29
CA LYS A 35 -7.53 -6.75 1.86
C LYS A 35 -8.26 -7.36 3.05
N ALA A 36 -7.50 -7.87 4.01
CA ALA A 36 -7.99 -8.42 5.26
C ALA A 36 -6.88 -8.41 6.31
N GLU A 37 -7.27 -8.49 7.58
CA GLU A 37 -6.35 -8.69 8.67
C GLU A 37 -5.65 -10.07 8.57
N GLY A 38 -4.42 -10.16 9.08
CA GLY A 38 -3.67 -11.42 9.17
C GLY A 38 -2.98 -11.90 7.88
N ILE A 39 -3.24 -11.29 6.71
CA ILE A 39 -2.54 -11.64 5.47
C ILE A 39 -1.13 -11.03 5.43
N CYS A 40 -0.97 -9.80 5.92
CA CYS A 40 0.30 -9.09 5.88
C CYS A 40 1.35 -9.76 6.79
N THR A 41 2.52 -10.08 6.23
CA THR A 41 3.65 -10.69 6.94
C THR A 41 4.69 -9.68 7.43
N ALA A 42 4.42 -8.38 7.31
CA ALA A 42 5.34 -7.29 7.62
C ALA A 42 6.71 -7.36 6.90
N CYS A 43 6.75 -7.92 5.68
CA CYS A 43 7.99 -8.12 4.90
C CYS A 43 8.62 -6.83 4.33
N LYS A 44 7.90 -5.70 4.38
CA LYS A 44 8.34 -4.36 3.92
C LYS A 44 8.53 -4.17 2.40
N ALA A 45 8.17 -5.15 1.56
CA ALA A 45 8.29 -5.02 0.10
C ALA A 45 7.56 -3.76 -0.46
N CYS A 46 6.34 -3.51 0.01
CA CYS A 46 5.57 -2.32 -0.38
C CYS A 46 6.24 -0.99 0.03
N ALA A 47 6.88 -0.95 1.20
CA ALA A 47 7.60 0.23 1.69
C ALA A 47 8.88 0.50 0.90
N LEU A 48 9.65 -0.56 0.60
CA LEU A 48 10.91 -0.45 -0.17
C LEU A 48 10.69 0.02 -1.61
N MET A 49 9.59 -0.40 -2.24
CA MET A 49 9.24 0.03 -3.60
C MET A 49 8.59 1.42 -3.66
N CYS A 50 8.14 1.97 -2.53
CA CYS A 50 7.47 3.27 -2.57
C CYS A 50 8.50 4.40 -2.80
N ALA A 51 8.57 4.94 -4.02
CA ALA A 51 9.47 6.05 -4.35
C ALA A 51 9.22 7.32 -3.52
N ASP A 52 7.99 7.50 -3.02
CA ASP A 52 7.59 8.63 -2.18
C ASP A 52 7.66 8.33 -0.66
N LEU A 53 8.09 7.12 -0.28
CA LEU A 53 8.25 6.65 1.11
C LEU A 53 7.01 6.84 1.99
N VAL A 54 5.82 6.57 1.45
CA VAL A 54 4.54 6.87 2.13
C VAL A 54 3.96 5.71 2.94
N ILE A 55 4.60 4.53 2.90
CA ILE A 55 4.13 3.31 3.55
C ILE A 55 5.06 2.97 4.71
N GLU A 56 4.48 2.84 5.90
CA GLU A 56 5.15 2.34 7.09
C GLU A 56 4.64 0.94 7.42
N VAL A 57 5.54 0.08 7.91
CA VAL A 57 5.24 -1.33 8.22
C VAL A 57 5.72 -1.65 9.63
N TYR A 58 4.78 -2.06 10.48
CA TYR A 58 5.00 -2.39 11.88
C TYR A 58 4.80 -3.89 12.13
N LYS A 59 5.37 -4.40 13.23
CA LYS A 59 5.23 -5.77 13.71
C LYS A 59 4.73 -5.77 15.14
#